data_AF-A0A8H6XZL1-F1
#
_entry.id   AF-A0A8H6XZL1-F1
#
_cell.length_a   1.000
_cell.length_b   1.000
_cell.length_c   1.000
_cell.angle_alpha   90.00
_cell.angle_beta   90.00
_cell.angle_gamma   90.00
#
_symmetry.space_group_name_H-M   'P 1'
#
loop_
_entity.id
_entity.type
_entity.pdbx_description
1 polymer ?
#
loop_
_entity_poly.entity_id
_entity_poly.type
_entity_poly.pdbx_seq_one_letter_code
_entity_poly.pdbx_strand_id
1 'polypeptide(L)'
;MTLMNLRPGFLSLHLNARSTRLAVHPGIFTLKFPARTYSLGISRPSAWSARIRFRPDGTPRRLPLRGVAIISLLCGLLYETWLMRKKYQGLAFDHSLVSALAQVQRVDSEEYHGVDFSSYRASLEYFIHLFETEFKISLPLNKFTPFLENAGRRDQAHAILREAAETVHACLAASKDEPDLTLVGAQVYAVLVSARVKLTKLSVDAFLELQGHQMPAKAAEVERVG
;
A
#
# COMPACT_ATOMS: atom_id res chain seq x y z
N MET A 1 12.72 -49.24 -16.39
CA MET A 1 12.71 -48.24 -17.49
C MET A 1 12.94 -46.88 -16.86
N THR A 2 14.20 -46.43 -16.78
CA THR A 2 14.55 -45.11 -16.28
C THR A 2 15.94 -44.75 -16.81
N LEU A 3 16.02 -43.69 -17.62
CA LEU A 3 17.25 -43.06 -18.07
C LEU A 3 17.66 -42.01 -17.03
N MET A 4 18.88 -42.11 -16.50
CA MET A 4 19.48 -41.09 -15.66
C MET A 4 20.78 -40.63 -16.32
N ASN A 5 20.77 -39.38 -16.80
CA ASN A 5 21.89 -38.68 -17.39
C ASN A 5 22.88 -38.26 -16.29
N LEU A 6 24.07 -38.84 -16.28
CA LEU A 6 25.22 -38.37 -15.51
C LEU A 6 26.10 -37.50 -16.42
N ARG A 7 26.28 -36.22 -16.07
CA ARG A 7 27.30 -35.34 -16.68
C ARG A 7 28.64 -35.53 -15.97
N PRO A 8 29.71 -35.98 -16.64
CA PRO A 8 31.10 -35.78 -16.20
C PRO A 8 31.58 -34.40 -16.67
N GLY A 9 32.56 -33.71 -16.11
CA GLY A 9 33.62 -34.03 -15.17
C GLY A 9 34.63 -32.89 -15.30
N PHE A 10 35.18 -32.42 -14.19
CA PHE A 10 36.34 -31.53 -14.18
C PHE A 10 37.53 -32.24 -14.84
N LEU A 11 38.19 -31.60 -15.79
CA LEU A 11 39.47 -32.07 -16.35
C LEU A 11 40.53 -31.03 -16.00
N SER A 12 41.35 -31.36 -15.00
CA SER A 12 42.62 -30.69 -14.72
C SER A 12 43.65 -31.14 -15.75
N LEU A 13 44.41 -30.19 -16.30
CA LEU A 13 45.47 -30.48 -17.27
C LEU A 13 46.81 -30.04 -16.69
N HIS A 14 47.62 -31.03 -16.32
CA HIS A 14 49.04 -30.87 -15.99
C HIS A 14 49.82 -30.51 -17.25
N LEU A 15 50.42 -29.31 -17.29
CA LEU A 15 51.30 -28.89 -18.38
C LEU A 15 52.75 -29.24 -18.05
N ASN A 16 53.31 -30.22 -18.76
CA ASN A 16 54.74 -30.49 -18.77
C ASN A 16 55.41 -29.55 -19.79
N ALA A 17 56.16 -28.57 -19.29
CA ALA A 17 56.72 -27.48 -20.06
C ALA A 17 58.02 -27.88 -20.77
N ARG A 18 57.93 -28.47 -21.97
CA ARG A 18 59.04 -28.46 -22.94
C ARG A 18 58.50 -28.27 -24.37
N SER A 19 58.75 -27.07 -24.91
CA SER A 19 58.54 -26.61 -26.29
C SER A 19 57.11 -26.59 -26.85
N THR A 20 56.27 -25.66 -26.38
CA THR A 20 55.11 -25.16 -27.15
C THR A 20 55.40 -23.75 -27.64
N ARG A 21 55.49 -23.56 -28.96
CA ARG A 21 55.51 -22.22 -29.57
C ARG A 21 54.08 -21.75 -29.75
N LEU A 22 53.69 -20.76 -28.96
CA LEU A 22 52.39 -20.11 -29.05
C LEU A 22 52.47 -18.99 -30.09
N ALA A 23 51.79 -19.16 -31.23
CA ALA A 23 51.57 -18.07 -32.18
C ALA A 23 50.17 -17.51 -31.94
N VAL A 24 50.10 -16.26 -31.47
CA VAL A 24 48.82 -15.58 -31.18
C VAL A 24 48.47 -14.71 -32.38
N HIS A 25 47.50 -15.16 -33.19
CA HIS A 25 46.79 -14.29 -34.12
C HIS A 25 45.47 -13.84 -33.50
N PRO A 26 45.06 -12.58 -33.69
CA PRO A 26 43.79 -12.09 -33.15
C PRO A 26 42.63 -12.87 -33.76
N GLY A 27 41.92 -13.63 -32.93
CA GLY A 27 40.65 -14.29 -33.26
C GLY A 27 40.68 -15.81 -33.36
N ILE A 28 41.83 -16.47 -33.39
CA ILE A 28 41.92 -17.94 -33.42
C ILE A 28 43.12 -18.42 -32.60
N PHE A 29 42.87 -19.14 -31.50
CA PHE A 29 43.91 -19.89 -30.80
C PHE A 29 44.09 -21.23 -31.52
N THR A 30 45.21 -21.38 -32.23
CA THR A 30 45.59 -22.66 -32.83
C THR A 30 46.64 -23.36 -31.96
N LEU A 31 46.21 -24.39 -31.23
CA LEU A 31 47.11 -25.32 -30.57
C LEU A 31 47.50 -26.40 -31.58
N LYS A 32 48.75 -26.34 -32.07
CA LYS A 32 49.32 -27.37 -32.94
C LYS A 32 49.98 -28.46 -32.08
N PHE A 33 49.35 -29.62 -32.03
CA PHE A 33 49.98 -30.86 -31.61
C PHE A 33 50.43 -31.64 -32.85
N PRO A 34 51.51 -32.44 -32.78
CA PRO A 34 52.14 -33.05 -33.96
C PRO A 34 51.25 -34.03 -34.75
N ALA A 35 50.05 -34.39 -34.28
CA ALA A 35 49.18 -35.34 -34.98
C ALA A 35 47.74 -34.85 -35.25
N ARG A 36 47.26 -33.74 -34.68
CA ARG A 36 45.90 -33.22 -34.93
C ARG A 36 45.80 -31.73 -34.61
N THR A 37 45.17 -30.98 -35.51
CA THR A 37 44.85 -29.56 -35.34
C THR A 37 43.45 -29.45 -34.75
N TYR A 38 43.31 -28.88 -33.55
CA TYR A 38 42.02 -28.56 -32.97
C TYR A 38 41.80 -27.05 -33.06
N SER A 39 40.84 -26.60 -33.87
CA SER A 39 40.38 -25.22 -33.90
C SER A 39 39.20 -25.06 -32.95
N LEU A 40 39.42 -24.40 -31.81
CA LEU A 40 38.31 -24.01 -30.94
C LEU A 40 37.67 -22.74 -31.51
N GLY A 41 36.65 -22.91 -32.35
CA GLY A 41 35.80 -21.80 -32.78
C GLY A 41 34.96 -21.34 -31.60
N ILE A 42 35.29 -20.20 -31.00
CA ILE A 42 34.39 -19.54 -30.04
C ILE A 42 33.18 -19.07 -30.86
N SER A 43 32.11 -19.85 -30.83
CA SER A 43 30.84 -19.52 -31.46
C SER A 43 30.39 -18.15 -30.97
N ARG A 44 30.21 -17.21 -31.91
CA ARG A 44 29.66 -15.87 -31.62
C ARG A 44 28.39 -16.05 -30.77
N PRO A 45 28.27 -15.42 -29.59
CA PRO A 45 26.99 -15.41 -28.90
C PRO A 45 25.99 -14.69 -29.81
N SER A 46 24.97 -15.39 -30.29
CA SER A 46 23.91 -14.87 -31.17
C SER A 46 22.96 -13.89 -30.45
N ALA A 47 23.21 -13.67 -29.15
CA ALA A 47 22.42 -12.78 -28.31
C ALA A 47 22.55 -11.32 -28.75
N TRP A 48 21.44 -10.59 -28.68
CA TRP A 48 21.37 -9.16 -28.96
C TRP A 48 22.39 -8.34 -28.13
N SER A 49 22.69 -8.80 -26.91
CA SER A 49 23.71 -8.24 -26.03
C SER A 49 25.14 -8.31 -26.60
N ALA A 50 25.45 -9.29 -27.45
CA ALA A 50 26.76 -9.42 -28.10
C ALA A 50 26.94 -8.40 -29.23
N ARG A 51 25.87 -8.10 -29.98
CA ARG A 51 25.90 -7.03 -31.01
C ARG A 51 26.13 -5.65 -30.43
N ILE A 52 25.64 -5.40 -29.21
CA ILE A 52 25.82 -4.12 -28.51
C ILE A 52 27.24 -4.00 -27.93
N ARG A 53 27.79 -5.10 -27.39
CA ARG A 53 29.09 -5.10 -26.68
C ARG A 53 30.31 -5.30 -27.59
N PHE A 54 30.15 -5.90 -28.77
CA PHE A 54 31.27 -6.27 -29.64
C PHE A 54 31.11 -5.68 -31.06
N ARG A 55 32.23 -5.38 -31.71
CA ARG A 55 32.27 -4.99 -33.14
C ARG A 55 32.12 -6.25 -34.02
N PRO A 56 31.82 -6.11 -35.33
CA PRO A 56 31.79 -7.24 -36.26
C PRO A 56 33.11 -8.03 -36.31
N ASP A 57 34.22 -7.35 -36.02
CA ASP A 57 35.59 -7.89 -35.89
C ASP A 57 35.84 -8.68 -34.58
N GLY A 58 34.86 -8.76 -33.67
CA GLY A 58 34.95 -9.50 -32.41
C GLY A 58 35.65 -8.75 -31.27
N THR A 59 36.17 -7.53 -31.52
CA THR A 59 36.78 -6.72 -30.46
C THR A 59 35.70 -6.11 -29.55
N PRO A 60 35.93 -6.04 -28.22
CA PRO A 60 35.00 -5.35 -27.34
C PRO A 60 34.92 -3.88 -27.75
N ARG A 61 33.71 -3.40 -28.07
CA ARG A 61 33.48 -1.96 -28.22
C ARG A 61 33.81 -1.35 -26.86
N ARG A 62 34.75 -0.40 -26.79
CA ARG A 62 34.98 0.40 -25.58
C ARG A 62 33.60 0.85 -25.10
N LEU A 63 33.18 0.38 -23.91
CA LEU A 63 31.84 0.62 -23.40
C LEU A 63 31.55 2.11 -23.56
N PRO A 64 30.54 2.50 -24.35
CA PRO A 64 30.37 3.91 -24.64
C PRO A 64 29.94 4.54 -23.32
N LEU A 65 30.76 5.43 -22.75
CA LEU A 65 30.36 6.34 -21.66
C LEU A 65 28.98 6.96 -21.91
N ARG A 66 28.64 7.14 -23.20
CA ARG A 66 27.31 7.53 -23.68
C ARG A 66 26.18 6.61 -23.22
N GLY A 67 26.37 5.29 -23.20
CA GLY A 67 25.37 4.34 -22.70
C GLY A 67 25.15 4.44 -21.20
N VAL A 68 26.23 4.64 -20.42
CA VAL A 68 26.12 4.89 -18.96
C VAL A 68 25.43 6.23 -18.71
N ALA A 69 25.76 7.27 -19.48
CA ALA A 69 25.10 8.58 -19.39
C ALA A 69 23.60 8.50 -19.72
N ILE A 70 23.23 7.75 -20.77
CA ILE A 70 21.82 7.54 -21.13
C ILE A 70 21.07 6.78 -20.03
N ILE A 71 21.66 5.71 -19.49
CA ILE A 71 21.04 4.94 -18.39
C ILE A 71 20.92 5.81 -17.14
N SER A 72 21.96 6.59 -16.80
CA SER A 72 21.94 7.53 -15.68
C SER A 72 20.85 8.58 -15.83
N LEU A 73 20.70 9.17 -17.02
CA LEU A 73 19.61 10.12 -17.32
C LEU A 73 18.24 9.46 -17.16
N LEU A 74 18.06 8.25 -17.70
CA LEU A 74 16.80 7.51 -17.56
C LEU A 74 16.48 7.19 -16.10
N CYS A 75 17.47 6.76 -15.31
CA CYS A 75 17.30 6.54 -13.87
C CYS A 75 16.95 7.83 -13.13
N GLY A 76 17.57 8.96 -13.48
CA GLY A 76 17.25 10.28 -12.94
C GLY A 76 15.80 10.67 -13.22
N LEU A 77 15.36 10.57 -14.47
CA LEU A 77 13.98 10.88 -14.87
C LEU A 77 12.96 9.97 -14.16
N LEU A 78 13.25 8.68 -14.02
CA LEU A 78 12.39 7.75 -13.28
C LEU A 78 12.32 8.11 -11.79
N TYR A 79 13.44 8.49 -11.19
CA TYR A 79 13.49 8.93 -9.80
C TYR A 79 12.70 10.24 -9.58
N GLU A 80 12.85 11.21 -10.46
CA GLU A 80 12.06 12.45 -10.45
C GLU A 80 10.57 12.18 -10.60
N THR A 81 10.18 11.29 -11.53
CA THR A 81 8.77 10.90 -11.72
C THR A 81 8.21 10.24 -10.45
N TRP A 82 9.01 9.40 -9.79
CA TRP A 82 8.63 8.78 -8.51
C TRP A 82 8.47 9.81 -7.38
N LEU A 83 9.40 10.77 -7.27
CA LEU A 83 9.31 11.87 -6.31
C LEU A 83 8.09 12.76 -6.56
N MET A 84 7.81 13.10 -7.83
CA MET A 84 6.62 13.86 -8.20
C MET A 84 5.36 13.11 -7.81
N ARG A 85 5.29 11.79 -8.08
CA ARG A 85 4.15 10.97 -7.65
C ARG A 85 3.93 11.03 -6.14
N LYS A 86 4.99 10.96 -5.33
CA LYS A 86 4.89 11.10 -3.87
C LYS A 86 4.37 12.48 -3.45
N LYS A 87 4.88 13.55 -4.06
CA LYS A 87 4.38 14.92 -3.80
C LYS A 87 2.93 15.09 -4.19
N TYR A 88 2.51 14.57 -5.35
CA TYR A 88 1.12 14.59 -5.79
C TYR A 88 0.20 13.79 -4.86
N GLN A 89 0.66 12.67 -4.33
CA GLN A 89 -0.10 11.91 -3.34
C GLN A 89 -0.28 12.69 -2.03
N GLY A 90 0.77 13.38 -1.55
CA GLY A 90 0.68 14.28 -0.40
C GLY A 90 -0.31 15.42 -0.67
N LEU A 91 -0.15 16.12 -1.78
CA LEU A 91 -1.04 17.22 -2.18
C LEU A 91 -2.50 16.77 -2.32
N ALA A 92 -2.75 15.60 -2.90
CA ALA A 92 -4.08 15.05 -3.03
C ALA A 92 -4.70 14.71 -1.67
N PHE A 93 -3.89 14.20 -0.74
CA PHE A 93 -4.32 13.95 0.64
C PHE A 93 -4.65 15.27 1.36
N ASP A 94 -3.74 16.24 1.33
CA ASP A 94 -3.94 17.56 1.95
C ASP A 94 -5.18 18.25 1.38
N HIS A 95 -5.35 18.21 0.05
CA HIS A 95 -6.53 18.76 -0.61
C HIS A 95 -7.81 18.05 -0.18
N SER A 96 -7.81 16.71 -0.11
CA SER A 96 -8.98 15.95 0.35
C SER A 96 -9.34 16.29 1.80
N LEU A 97 -8.34 16.50 2.65
CA LEU A 97 -8.51 16.80 4.05
C LEU A 97 -9.02 18.23 4.27
N VAL A 98 -8.53 19.21 3.51
CA VAL A 98 -9.04 20.58 3.53
C VAL A 98 -10.47 20.68 2.96
N SER A 99 -10.77 19.96 1.86
CA SER A 99 -12.12 19.92 1.30
C SER A 99 -13.12 19.35 2.31
N ALA A 100 -12.75 18.24 2.95
CA ALA A 100 -13.57 17.61 3.96
C ALA A 100 -13.72 18.48 5.22
N LEU A 101 -12.65 19.16 5.65
CA LEU A 101 -12.72 20.14 6.74
C LEU A 101 -13.69 21.28 6.41
N ALA A 102 -13.63 21.84 5.20
CA ALA A 102 -14.54 22.91 4.80
C ALA A 102 -16.01 22.47 4.84
N GLN A 103 -16.30 21.23 4.44
CA GLN A 103 -17.65 20.69 4.50
C GLN A 103 -18.09 20.42 5.96
N VAL A 104 -17.22 19.89 6.82
CA VAL A 104 -17.53 19.72 8.24
C VAL A 104 -17.78 21.08 8.90
N GLN A 105 -16.94 22.08 8.60
CA GLN A 105 -17.11 23.44 9.11
C GLN A 105 -18.44 24.04 8.67
N ARG A 106 -18.87 23.80 7.43
CA ARG A 106 -20.17 24.23 6.93
C ARG A 106 -21.31 23.62 7.75
N VAL A 107 -21.34 22.29 7.86
CA VAL A 107 -22.39 21.57 8.63
C VAL A 107 -22.39 22.04 10.08
N ASP A 108 -21.22 22.14 10.71
CA ASP A 108 -21.10 22.61 12.09
C ASP A 108 -21.64 24.04 12.26
N SER A 109 -21.28 24.95 11.36
CA SER A 109 -21.74 26.34 11.44
C SER A 109 -23.24 26.52 11.20
N GLU A 110 -23.85 25.68 10.36
CA GLU A 110 -25.27 25.74 10.00
C GLU A 110 -26.15 25.04 11.07
N GLU A 111 -25.70 23.90 11.60
CA GLU A 111 -26.57 22.99 12.36
C GLU A 111 -26.24 22.91 13.86
N TYR A 112 -24.98 23.04 14.28
CA TYR A 112 -24.54 22.70 15.64
C TYR A 112 -25.37 23.39 16.75
N HIS A 113 -25.60 24.70 16.62
CA HIS A 113 -26.36 25.46 17.62
C HIS A 113 -27.87 25.18 17.63
N GLY A 114 -28.41 24.59 16.56
CA GLY A 114 -29.82 24.22 16.43
C GLY A 114 -30.12 22.78 16.88
N VAL A 115 -29.10 21.96 17.10
CA VAL A 115 -29.25 20.54 17.45
C VAL A 115 -29.40 20.37 18.96
N ASP A 116 -30.42 19.61 19.36
CA ASP A 116 -30.60 19.20 20.76
C ASP A 116 -29.73 17.96 21.10
N PHE A 117 -28.52 18.21 21.62
CA PHE A 117 -27.61 17.15 22.08
C PHE A 117 -28.03 16.47 23.40
N SER A 118 -29.24 16.71 23.90
CA SER A 118 -29.88 15.85 24.90
C SER A 118 -30.65 14.69 24.25
N SER A 119 -30.96 14.81 22.96
CA SER A 119 -31.63 13.78 22.17
C SER A 119 -30.63 12.95 21.37
N TYR A 120 -30.61 11.63 21.62
CA TYR A 120 -29.83 10.68 20.84
C TYR A 120 -30.13 10.77 19.33
N ARG A 121 -31.41 10.90 18.96
CA ARG A 121 -31.82 10.92 17.56
C ARG A 121 -31.31 12.18 16.85
N ALA A 122 -31.43 13.33 17.50
CA ALA A 122 -30.93 14.59 16.93
C ALA A 122 -29.39 14.57 16.80
N SER A 123 -28.70 14.05 17.83
CA SER A 123 -27.25 13.86 17.79
C SER A 123 -26.82 12.93 16.65
N LEU A 124 -27.56 11.84 16.44
CA LEU A 124 -27.28 10.89 15.38
C LEU A 124 -27.50 11.50 13.99
N GLU A 125 -28.61 12.22 13.78
CA GLU A 125 -28.93 12.90 12.52
C GLU A 125 -27.82 13.90 12.16
N TYR A 126 -27.39 14.74 13.11
CA TYR A 126 -26.24 15.63 12.93
C TYR A 126 -24.98 14.87 12.49
N PHE A 127 -24.65 13.74 13.12
CA PHE A 127 -23.49 12.95 12.73
C PHE A 127 -23.63 12.26 11.39
N ILE A 128 -24.83 11.84 10.99
CA ILE A 128 -25.06 11.30 9.65
C ILE A 128 -24.72 12.39 8.63
N HIS A 129 -25.23 13.61 8.81
CA HIS A 129 -24.88 14.75 7.94
C HIS A 129 -23.38 15.02 7.93
N LEU A 130 -22.72 14.93 9.09
CA LEU A 130 -21.29 15.18 9.22
C LEU A 130 -20.42 14.06 8.61
N PHE A 131 -20.85 12.80 8.65
CA PHE A 131 -20.14 11.65 8.05
C PHE A 131 -20.46 11.40 6.58
N GLU A 132 -21.63 11.83 6.10
CA GLU A 132 -22.00 11.81 4.67
C GLU A 132 -21.19 12.82 3.85
N THR A 133 -20.46 13.72 4.51
CA THR A 133 -19.46 14.59 3.88
C THR A 133 -18.31 13.78 3.24
N GLU A 134 -17.55 14.42 2.33
CA GLU A 134 -16.59 13.82 1.38
C GLU A 134 -15.53 12.84 1.93
N PHE A 135 -15.43 12.64 3.25
CA PHE A 135 -14.56 11.64 3.84
C PHE A 135 -14.82 10.21 3.35
N LYS A 136 -15.96 9.94 2.67
CA LYS A 136 -16.38 8.59 2.24
C LYS A 136 -16.30 7.58 3.40
N ILE A 137 -16.39 8.09 4.63
CA ILE A 137 -16.51 7.28 5.82
C ILE A 137 -17.97 6.84 5.81
N SER A 138 -18.27 5.78 5.04
CA SER A 138 -19.56 5.14 5.16
C SER A 138 -19.60 4.46 6.52
N LEU A 139 -20.19 5.19 7.45
CA LEU A 139 -20.73 4.61 8.65
C LEU A 139 -22.15 4.22 8.31
N PRO A 140 -22.49 2.92 8.30
CA PRO A 140 -23.88 2.52 8.23
C PRO A 140 -24.53 2.76 9.59
N LEU A 141 -24.45 3.99 10.12
CA LEU A 141 -25.06 4.43 11.39
C LEU A 141 -26.55 4.08 11.38
N ASN A 142 -27.23 4.31 10.25
CA ASN A 142 -28.63 3.94 10.02
C ASN A 142 -28.91 2.43 10.16
N LYS A 143 -27.89 1.58 9.97
CA LYS A 143 -28.02 0.13 10.14
C LYS A 143 -27.70 -0.31 11.57
N PHE A 144 -26.92 0.47 12.32
CA PHE A 144 -26.52 0.14 13.70
C PHE A 144 -27.50 0.66 14.75
N THR A 145 -28.28 1.70 14.42
CA THR A 145 -29.29 2.28 15.31
C THR A 145 -30.23 1.26 15.93
N PRO A 146 -30.87 0.35 15.16
CA PRO A 146 -31.79 -0.62 15.73
C PRO A 146 -31.12 -1.59 16.70
N PHE A 147 -29.85 -1.95 16.45
CA PHE A 147 -29.11 -2.87 17.33
C PHE A 147 -28.74 -2.21 18.65
N LEU A 148 -28.29 -0.96 18.61
CA LEU A 148 -27.93 -0.20 19.81
C LEU A 148 -29.16 0.11 20.67
N GLU A 149 -30.31 0.37 20.05
CA GLU A 149 -31.59 0.55 20.75
C GLU A 149 -32.06 -0.76 21.40
N ASN A 150 -32.08 -1.87 20.65
CA ASN A 150 -32.54 -3.17 21.16
C ASN A 150 -31.65 -3.74 22.27
N ALA A 151 -30.36 -3.42 22.27
CA ALA A 151 -29.42 -3.85 23.30
C ALA A 151 -29.35 -2.90 24.52
N GLY A 152 -30.15 -1.83 24.56
CA GLY A 152 -30.12 -0.84 25.64
C GLY A 152 -28.80 -0.05 25.72
N ARG A 153 -28.02 0.00 24.64
CA ARG A 153 -26.71 0.69 24.55
C ARG A 153 -26.83 2.13 24.04
N ARG A 154 -28.07 2.62 23.89
CA ARG A 154 -28.39 3.96 23.36
C ARG A 154 -27.65 5.07 24.11
N ASP A 155 -27.61 5.04 25.44
CA ASP A 155 -26.98 6.11 26.22
C ASP A 155 -25.46 6.17 26.03
N GLN A 156 -24.82 5.00 25.87
CA GLN A 156 -23.38 4.90 25.57
C GLN A 156 -23.08 5.44 24.16
N ALA A 157 -23.91 5.08 23.17
CA ALA A 157 -23.78 5.61 21.82
C ALA A 157 -23.99 7.13 21.78
N HIS A 158 -24.99 7.62 22.51
CA HIS A 158 -25.29 9.04 22.62
C HIS A 158 -24.12 9.82 23.25
N ALA A 159 -23.52 9.30 24.32
CA ALA A 159 -22.35 9.92 24.96
C ALA A 159 -21.17 10.03 23.99
N ILE A 160 -20.90 8.99 23.19
CA ILE A 160 -19.82 9.00 22.18
C ILE A 160 -20.08 10.07 21.11
N LEU A 161 -21.31 10.15 20.61
CA LEU A 161 -21.69 11.16 19.61
C LEU A 161 -21.52 12.56 20.20
N ARG A 162 -22.07 12.81 21.38
CA ARG A 162 -22.00 14.12 22.02
C ARG A 162 -20.55 14.56 22.29
N GLU A 163 -19.73 13.69 22.87
CA GLU A 163 -18.29 13.94 23.11
C GLU A 163 -17.58 14.34 21.81
N ALA A 164 -17.86 13.61 20.73
CA ALA A 164 -17.27 13.88 19.42
C ALA A 164 -17.76 15.21 18.82
N ALA A 165 -19.05 15.56 18.96
CA ALA A 165 -19.59 16.82 18.44
C ALA A 165 -18.97 18.02 19.16
N GLU A 166 -18.93 17.96 20.50
CA GLU A 166 -18.30 19.00 21.33
C GLU A 166 -16.82 19.16 20.99
N THR A 167 -16.10 18.06 20.75
CA THR A 167 -14.68 18.10 20.38
C THR A 167 -14.47 18.67 18.97
N VAL A 168 -15.29 18.27 17.99
CA VAL A 168 -15.22 18.81 16.62
C VAL A 168 -15.49 20.31 16.63
N HIS A 169 -16.56 20.74 17.30
CA HIS A 169 -16.90 22.15 17.42
C HIS A 169 -15.77 22.94 18.11
N ALA A 170 -15.19 22.41 19.17
CA ALA A 170 -14.05 23.04 19.85
C ALA A 170 -12.82 23.16 18.94
N CYS A 171 -12.48 22.11 18.17
CA CYS A 171 -11.40 22.15 17.18
C CYS A 171 -11.64 23.22 16.10
N LEU A 172 -12.87 23.33 15.60
CA LEU A 172 -13.26 24.33 14.59
C LEU A 172 -13.32 25.75 15.15
N ALA A 173 -13.70 25.91 16.42
CA ALA A 173 -13.68 27.20 17.07
C ALA A 173 -12.24 27.70 17.26
N ALA A 174 -11.33 26.80 17.66
CA ALA A 174 -9.91 27.09 17.84
C ALA A 174 -9.16 27.31 16.52
N SER A 175 -9.65 26.75 15.40
CA SER A 175 -8.97 26.86 14.10
C SER A 175 -9.00 28.26 13.48
N LYS A 176 -9.82 29.18 14.00
CA LYS A 176 -9.91 30.56 13.51
C LYS A 176 -8.57 31.30 13.57
N ASP A 177 -7.71 30.92 14.52
CA ASP A 177 -6.40 31.51 14.73
C ASP A 177 -5.25 30.62 14.21
N GLU A 178 -5.56 29.46 13.61
CA GLU A 178 -4.56 28.47 13.18
C GLU A 178 -4.19 28.64 11.70
N PRO A 179 -2.91 28.90 11.36
CA PRO A 179 -2.47 29.06 9.98
C PRO A 179 -2.47 27.74 9.18
N ASP A 180 -2.38 26.59 9.84
CA ASP A 180 -2.30 25.28 9.20
C ASP A 180 -3.65 24.52 9.22
N LEU A 181 -4.46 24.75 8.17
CA LEU A 181 -5.73 24.05 7.97
C LEU A 181 -5.56 22.53 7.80
N THR A 182 -4.38 22.04 7.38
CA THR A 182 -4.15 20.60 7.24
C THR A 182 -4.00 19.94 8.60
N LEU A 183 -3.41 20.62 9.58
CA LEU A 183 -3.34 20.15 10.96
C LEU A 183 -4.75 20.08 11.58
N VAL A 184 -5.56 21.12 11.41
CA VAL A 184 -6.94 21.18 11.91
C VAL A 184 -7.78 20.06 11.31
N GLY A 185 -7.73 19.88 9.99
CA GLY A 185 -8.49 18.82 9.34
C GLY A 185 -8.03 17.43 9.77
N ALA A 186 -6.74 17.22 10.08
CA ALA A 186 -6.25 15.95 10.62
C ALA A 186 -6.79 15.68 12.03
N GLN A 187 -6.88 16.71 12.88
CA GLN A 187 -7.45 16.60 14.22
C GLN A 187 -8.95 16.27 14.15
N VAL A 188 -9.72 17.02 13.35
CA VAL A 188 -11.16 16.75 13.14
C VAL A 188 -11.36 15.34 12.61
N TYR A 189 -10.59 14.93 11.60
CA TYR A 189 -10.64 13.57 11.05
C TYR A 189 -10.35 12.50 12.12
N ALA A 190 -9.35 12.71 12.97
CA ALA A 190 -9.01 11.77 14.04
C ALA A 190 -10.16 11.61 15.06
N VAL A 191 -10.85 12.70 15.42
CA VAL A 191 -12.03 12.66 16.31
C VAL A 191 -13.15 11.83 15.67
N LEU A 192 -13.46 12.09 14.40
CA LEU A 192 -14.50 11.39 13.65
C LEU A 192 -14.20 9.89 13.50
N VAL A 193 -12.95 9.54 13.21
CA VAL A 193 -12.50 8.13 13.14
C VAL A 193 -12.56 7.47 14.52
N SER A 194 -12.18 8.17 15.59
CA SER A 194 -12.27 7.65 16.96
C SER A 194 -13.72 7.34 17.35
N ALA A 195 -14.64 8.28 17.10
CA ALA A 195 -16.07 8.10 17.35
C ALA A 195 -16.63 6.90 16.55
N ARG A 196 -16.25 6.77 15.28
CA ARG A 196 -16.59 5.62 14.43
C ARG A 196 -16.17 4.30 15.06
N VAL A 197 -14.91 4.19 15.47
CA VAL A 197 -14.35 2.96 16.05
C VAL A 197 -15.07 2.61 17.35
N LYS A 198 -15.30 3.59 18.23
CA LYS A 198 -16.05 3.40 19.48
C LYS A 198 -17.48 2.89 19.20
N LEU A 199 -18.22 3.52 18.28
CA LEU A 199 -19.59 3.13 17.93
C LEU A 199 -19.65 1.75 17.25
N THR A 200 -18.69 1.44 16.38
CA THR A 200 -18.60 0.13 15.72
C THR A 200 -18.35 -0.97 16.75
N LYS A 201 -17.40 -0.75 17.67
CA LYS A 201 -17.12 -1.68 18.77
C LYS A 201 -18.37 -1.92 19.62
N LEU A 202 -19.04 -0.84 20.04
CA LEU A 202 -20.27 -0.90 20.81
C LEU A 202 -21.37 -1.71 20.10
N SER A 203 -21.50 -1.53 18.78
CA SER A 203 -22.48 -2.26 17.96
C SER A 203 -22.14 -3.76 17.84
N VAL A 204 -20.86 -4.10 17.73
CA VAL A 204 -20.39 -5.49 17.68
C VAL A 204 -20.61 -6.17 19.04
N ASP A 205 -20.28 -5.51 20.14
CA ASP A 205 -20.47 -6.03 21.49
C ASP A 205 -21.98 -6.30 21.75
N ALA A 206 -22.84 -5.34 21.39
CA ALA A 206 -24.30 -5.49 21.45
C ALA A 206 -24.81 -6.68 20.62
N PHE A 207 -24.28 -6.86 19.42
CA PHE A 207 -24.65 -7.98 18.55
C PHE A 207 -24.26 -9.34 19.16
N LEU A 208 -23.04 -9.45 19.71
CA LEU A 208 -22.56 -10.67 20.35
C LEU A 208 -23.37 -11.02 21.61
N GLU A 209 -23.76 -10.03 22.41
CA GLU A 209 -24.62 -10.22 23.58
C GLU A 209 -26.00 -10.76 23.19
N LEU A 210 -26.62 -10.17 22.15
CA LEU A 210 -27.92 -10.63 21.64
C LEU A 210 -27.85 -12.07 21.09
N GLN A 211 -26.78 -12.45 20.40
CA GLN A 211 -26.58 -13.83 19.95
C GLN A 211 -26.30 -14.80 21.11
N GLY A 212 -25.52 -14.36 22.10
CA GLY A 212 -25.24 -15.12 23.31
C GLY A 212 -26.50 -15.40 24.14
N HIS A 213 -27.47 -14.48 24.14
CA HIS A 213 -28.78 -14.67 24.80
C HIS A 213 -29.76 -15.57 24.01
N GLN A 214 -29.60 -15.71 22.69
CA GLN A 214 -30.43 -16.63 21.89
C GLN A 214 -29.95 -18.10 21.95
N MET A 215 -28.68 -18.36 22.27
CA MET A 215 -28.11 -19.71 22.40
C MET A 215 -28.71 -20.56 23.55
N PRO A 216 -28.92 -20.06 24.79
CA PRO A 216 -29.45 -20.88 25.88
C PRO A 216 -30.93 -21.26 25.68
N ALA A 217 -31.71 -20.43 24.99
CA ALA A 217 -33.13 -20.70 24.75
C ALA A 217 -33.35 -21.85 23.76
N LYS A 218 -32.54 -21.95 22.70
CA LYS A 218 -32.59 -23.08 21.75
C LYS A 218 -32.05 -24.38 22.33
N ALA A 219 -31.04 -24.31 23.20
CA ALA A 219 -30.53 -25.50 23.89
C ALA A 219 -31.57 -26.13 24.82
N ALA A 220 -32.34 -25.30 25.55
CA ALA A 220 -33.41 -25.76 26.43
C ALA A 220 -34.65 -26.29 25.68
N GLU A 221 -34.86 -25.89 24.42
CA GLU A 221 -35.97 -26.38 23.59
C GLU A 221 -35.62 -27.74 22.95
N VAL A 222 -34.35 -27.99 22.62
CA VAL A 222 -33.87 -29.30 22.14
C VAL A 222 -33.93 -30.36 23.24
N GLU A 223 -33.72 -29.98 24.51
CA GLU A 223 -33.78 -30.89 25.66
C GLU A 223 -35.22 -31.23 26.11
N ARG A 224 -36.25 -30.52 25.60
CA ARG A 224 -37.67 -30.81 25.86
C ARG A 224 -38.35 -31.65 24.77
N VAL A 225 -37.69 -31.83 23.63
CA VAL A 225 -38.22 -32.56 22.46
C VAL A 225 -37.49 -33.89 22.24
N GLY A 226 -36.40 -34.17 22.98
CA GLY A 226 -35.75 -35.48 23.08
C GLY A 226 -36.13 -36.20 24.35
#